data_AF-A0A1D1V0N4-F1
#
_entry.id   AF-A0A1D1V0N4-F1
#
_cell.length_a   1.000
_cell.length_b   1.000
_cell.length_c   1.000
_cell.angle_alpha   90.00
_cell.angle_beta   90.00
_cell.angle_gamma   90.00
#
_symmetry.space_group_name_H-M   'P 1'
#
loop_
_entity.id
_entity.type
_entity.pdbx_description
1 polymer ?
#
loop_
_entity_poly.entity_id
_entity_poly.type
_entity_poly.pdbx_seq_one_letter_code
_entity_poly.pdbx_strand_id
1 'polypeptide(L)'
;MAHSWNNANGELIKNLPLLVKFLARVQKLFCHSGERKQQFKDFVMARSLHFTSPVFYCKTRWSSYLRSIRYWVKYIDEIEAFVEQLKVSGKVAKCLQYLREMFSNMDEKYKLLFQLRAIDHIGDRLEAELTKSRISSTFEGFLLDNELDPHAPAEGRTNGWTRKLWYTESKTQLVAALTAAKTKVDQVSKEHPESKFLMGVRIFELSQAVRMMGDREWTNVRDTILPKQGVTGISQIPMDEWRVYQKIAEEVMFINTENLDSFWRSHSKELPVLHAIALQNIWTPVNSVEVERCFSVINSFFGKKRYQMKKNNIAVLMSFAFNMRRLKDFDTFDNSLQHMELYNAALLYKKFDHAQ
;
A
#
# COMPACT_ATOMS: atom_id res chain seq x y z
N MET A 1 -3.93 2.08 6.39
CA MET A 1 -3.42 2.27 5.01
C MET A 1 -3.82 1.19 4.00
N ALA A 2 -4.00 -0.12 4.32
CA ALA A 2 -4.66 -1.06 3.38
C ALA A 2 -6.10 -0.65 3.05
N HIS A 3 -6.79 -0.01 4.01
CA HIS A 3 -8.09 0.61 3.74
C HIS A 3 -7.98 1.77 2.74
N SER A 4 -6.94 2.61 2.86
CA SER A 4 -6.63 3.70 1.91
C SER A 4 -6.36 3.16 0.51
N TRP A 5 -5.65 2.03 0.42
CA TRP A 5 -5.45 1.30 -0.83
C TRP A 5 -6.74 0.78 -1.44
N ASN A 6 -7.58 0.13 -0.62
CA ASN A 6 -8.86 -0.37 -1.09
C ASN A 6 -9.79 0.76 -1.54
N ASN A 7 -9.70 1.92 -0.89
CA ASN A 7 -10.46 3.11 -1.24
C ASN A 7 -9.95 3.74 -2.55
N ALA A 8 -8.64 3.95 -2.69
CA ALA A 8 -8.03 4.46 -3.91
C ALA A 8 -8.26 3.51 -5.11
N ASN A 9 -8.04 2.21 -4.89
CA ASN A 9 -8.29 1.17 -5.88
C ASN A 9 -9.78 1.08 -6.25
N GLY A 10 -10.68 1.27 -5.28
CA GLY A 10 -12.12 1.32 -5.50
C GLY A 10 -12.50 2.45 -6.47
N GLU A 11 -11.93 3.64 -6.29
CA GLU A 11 -12.16 4.77 -7.19
C GLU A 11 -11.52 4.55 -8.58
N LEU A 12 -10.32 3.98 -8.66
CA LEU A 12 -9.70 3.63 -9.95
C LEU A 12 -10.55 2.60 -10.71
N ILE A 13 -11.03 1.55 -10.04
CA ILE A 13 -11.88 0.52 -10.64
C ILE A 13 -13.21 1.12 -11.11
N LYS A 14 -13.80 2.03 -10.33
CA LYS A 14 -15.08 2.67 -10.66
C LYS A 14 -14.97 3.59 -11.87
N ASN A 15 -13.89 4.35 -11.96
CA ASN A 15 -13.74 5.40 -12.96
C ASN A 15 -12.98 4.95 -14.24
N LEU A 16 -12.43 3.72 -14.27
CA LEU A 16 -11.81 3.12 -15.45
C LEU A 16 -12.56 1.85 -15.90
N PRO A 17 -13.85 1.97 -16.32
CA PRO A 17 -14.70 0.81 -16.57
C PRO A 17 -14.22 -0.04 -17.76
N LEU A 18 -13.57 0.57 -18.76
CA LEU A 18 -13.06 -0.14 -19.93
C LEU A 18 -11.92 -1.11 -19.53
N LEU A 19 -10.90 -0.59 -18.85
CA LEU A 19 -9.82 -1.38 -18.26
C LEU A 19 -10.34 -2.51 -17.36
N VAL A 20 -11.29 -2.22 -16.46
CA VAL A 20 -11.84 -3.24 -15.55
C VAL A 20 -12.63 -4.31 -16.30
N LYS A 21 -13.41 -3.92 -17.32
CA LYS A 21 -14.13 -4.89 -18.18
C LYS A 21 -13.14 -5.79 -18.92
N PHE A 22 -12.07 -5.22 -19.49
CA PHE A 22 -11.00 -6.00 -20.12
C PHE A 22 -10.41 -7.03 -19.15
N LEU A 23 -9.93 -6.60 -17.98
CA LEU A 23 -9.33 -7.47 -16.96
C LEU A 23 -10.28 -8.59 -16.50
N ALA A 24 -11.57 -8.29 -16.31
CA ALA A 24 -12.58 -9.28 -15.96
C ALA A 24 -12.81 -10.33 -17.07
N ARG A 25 -12.72 -9.91 -18.34
CA ARG A 25 -12.97 -10.78 -19.48
C ARG A 25 -11.80 -11.71 -19.74
N VAL A 26 -10.57 -11.21 -19.71
CA VAL A 26 -9.37 -12.06 -19.79
C VAL A 26 -9.27 -13.00 -18.60
N GLN A 27 -9.63 -12.55 -17.39
CA GLN A 27 -9.72 -13.44 -16.24
C GLN A 27 -10.74 -14.56 -16.48
N LYS A 28 -11.96 -14.23 -16.92
CA LYS A 28 -12.99 -15.24 -17.21
C LYS A 28 -12.59 -16.18 -18.35
N LEU A 29 -11.80 -15.69 -19.31
CA LEU A 29 -11.24 -16.52 -20.38
C LEU A 29 -10.30 -17.57 -19.81
N PHE A 30 -9.38 -17.22 -18.89
CA PHE A 30 -8.33 -18.16 -18.47
C PHE A 30 -8.53 -18.82 -17.11
N CYS A 31 -9.23 -18.22 -16.14
CA CYS A 31 -9.10 -18.60 -14.72
C CYS A 31 -9.50 -20.05 -14.42
N HIS A 32 -10.48 -20.60 -15.15
CA HIS A 32 -11.02 -21.94 -14.96
C HIS A 32 -10.74 -22.91 -16.12
N SER A 33 -9.75 -22.61 -16.98
CA SER A 33 -9.38 -23.51 -18.08
C SER A 33 -7.87 -23.64 -18.19
N GLY A 34 -7.34 -24.79 -17.74
CA GLY A 34 -5.93 -25.14 -17.92
C GLY A 34 -5.57 -25.27 -19.40
N GLU A 35 -6.48 -25.85 -20.19
CA GLU A 35 -6.33 -25.99 -21.65
C GLU A 35 -6.13 -24.64 -22.34
N ARG A 36 -6.95 -23.62 -22.05
CA ARG A 36 -6.79 -22.29 -22.67
C ARG A 36 -5.52 -21.58 -22.22
N LYS A 37 -5.08 -21.79 -20.96
CA LYS A 37 -3.79 -21.28 -20.50
C LYS A 37 -2.64 -21.94 -21.28
N GLN A 38 -2.75 -23.25 -21.54
CA GLN A 38 -1.76 -23.98 -22.33
C GLN A 38 -1.75 -23.53 -23.79
N GLN A 39 -2.91 -23.39 -24.44
CA GLN A 39 -3.02 -22.85 -25.79
C GLN A 39 -2.41 -21.45 -25.91
N PHE A 40 -2.66 -20.57 -24.93
CA PHE A 40 -2.04 -19.24 -24.92
C PHE A 40 -0.53 -19.31 -24.68
N LYS A 41 -0.07 -20.20 -23.78
CA LYS A 41 1.35 -20.46 -23.58
C LYS A 41 2.03 -20.88 -24.87
N ASP A 42 1.47 -21.85 -25.58
CA ASP A 42 2.01 -22.37 -26.83
C ASP A 42 2.03 -21.26 -27.91
N PHE A 43 0.98 -20.46 -27.97
CA PHE A 43 0.87 -19.31 -28.88
C PHE A 43 1.93 -18.23 -28.64
N VAL A 44 2.23 -17.92 -27.37
CA VAL A 44 3.25 -16.94 -26.97
C VAL A 44 4.66 -17.49 -27.24
N MET A 45 4.91 -18.76 -26.87
CA MET A 45 6.21 -19.40 -27.10
C MET A 45 6.52 -19.58 -28.59
N ALA A 46 5.51 -19.82 -29.43
CA ALA A 46 5.66 -19.86 -30.89
C ALA A 46 6.14 -18.53 -31.50
N ARG A 47 5.97 -17.41 -30.77
CA ARG A 47 6.49 -16.08 -31.15
C ARG A 47 7.84 -15.76 -30.50
N SER A 48 8.52 -16.77 -29.96
CA SER A 48 9.81 -16.63 -29.27
C SER A 48 9.76 -15.72 -28.03
N LEU A 49 8.59 -15.56 -27.41
CA LEU A 49 8.42 -14.78 -26.19
C LEU A 49 8.45 -15.69 -24.95
N HIS A 50 9.12 -15.23 -23.89
CA HIS A 50 9.11 -15.92 -22.60
C HIS A 50 7.73 -15.86 -21.96
N PHE A 51 7.10 -17.01 -21.76
CA PHE A 51 5.80 -17.12 -21.13
C PHE A 51 5.86 -17.11 -19.59
N THR A 52 4.94 -16.38 -18.99
CA THR A 52 4.60 -16.45 -17.56
C THR A 52 3.11 -16.73 -17.43
N SER A 53 2.67 -17.43 -16.38
CA SER A 53 1.24 -17.67 -16.20
C SER A 53 0.43 -16.37 -16.03
N PRO A 54 -0.79 -16.27 -16.61
CA PRO A 54 -1.65 -15.11 -16.44
C PRO A 54 -1.89 -14.75 -14.97
N VAL A 55 -1.68 -13.47 -14.66
CA VAL A 55 -2.00 -12.90 -13.35
C VAL A 55 -3.40 -12.32 -13.39
N PHE A 56 -4.24 -12.74 -12.44
CA PHE A 56 -5.62 -12.27 -12.35
C PHE A 56 -5.76 -11.18 -11.29
N TYR A 57 -6.47 -10.11 -11.66
CA TYR A 57 -6.73 -9.02 -10.75
C TYR A 57 -7.71 -9.44 -9.64
N CYS A 58 -7.60 -8.76 -8.51
CA CYS A 58 -8.55 -8.84 -7.41
C CYS A 58 -9.05 -7.44 -7.12
N LYS A 59 -10.38 -7.25 -7.14
CA LYS A 59 -11.01 -5.94 -6.94
C LYS A 59 -10.64 -5.28 -5.60
N THR A 60 -10.24 -6.07 -4.61
CA THR A 60 -9.91 -5.61 -3.25
C THR A 60 -8.42 -5.63 -2.97
N ARG A 61 -7.55 -5.87 -3.96
CA ARG A 61 -6.09 -5.93 -3.75
C ARG A 61 -5.35 -5.20 -4.85
N TRP A 62 -4.82 -4.02 -4.51
CA TRP A 62 -4.01 -3.19 -5.41
C TRP A 62 -2.85 -3.96 -6.04
N SER A 63 -2.08 -4.70 -5.24
CA SER A 63 -0.92 -5.45 -5.74
C SER A 63 -1.29 -6.50 -6.80
N SER A 64 -2.44 -7.17 -6.64
CA SER A 64 -2.97 -8.08 -7.67
C SER A 64 -3.47 -7.34 -8.90
N TYR A 65 -4.07 -6.15 -8.72
CA TYR A 65 -4.51 -5.28 -9.81
C TYR A 65 -3.32 -4.79 -10.66
N LEU A 66 -2.30 -4.20 -10.03
CA LEU A 66 -1.11 -3.70 -10.70
C LEU A 66 -0.31 -4.82 -11.40
N ARG A 67 -0.12 -5.98 -10.74
CA ARG A 67 0.53 -7.13 -11.38
C ARG A 67 -0.25 -7.68 -12.57
N SER A 68 -1.59 -7.65 -12.51
CA SER A 68 -2.43 -8.04 -13.65
C SER A 68 -2.28 -7.06 -14.81
N ILE A 69 -2.24 -5.76 -14.54
CA ILE A 69 -2.02 -4.73 -15.56
C ILE A 69 -0.65 -4.89 -16.22
N ARG A 70 0.42 -5.03 -15.43
CA ARG A 70 1.79 -5.32 -15.91
C ARG A 70 1.86 -6.51 -16.83
N TYR A 71 1.19 -7.58 -16.42
CA TYR A 71 1.10 -8.78 -17.23
C TYR A 71 0.46 -8.47 -18.59
N TRP A 72 -0.70 -7.81 -18.61
CA TRP A 72 -1.40 -7.54 -19.86
C TRP A 72 -0.76 -6.45 -20.71
N VAL A 73 -0.04 -5.48 -20.13
CA VAL A 73 0.82 -4.56 -20.89
C VAL A 73 1.88 -5.33 -21.66
N LYS A 74 2.52 -6.31 -21.01
CA LYS A 74 3.56 -7.15 -21.64
C LYS A 74 3.03 -8.02 -22.78
N TYR A 75 1.79 -8.51 -22.68
CA TYR A 75 1.22 -9.47 -23.63
C TYR A 75 0.02 -8.91 -24.43
N ILE A 76 -0.08 -7.59 -24.61
CA ILE A 76 -1.30 -6.98 -25.16
C ILE A 76 -1.51 -7.34 -26.63
N ASP A 77 -0.42 -7.37 -27.41
CA ASP A 77 -0.45 -7.71 -28.82
C ASP A 77 -0.70 -9.21 -29.01
N GLU A 78 -0.15 -10.04 -28.12
CA GLU A 78 -0.36 -11.49 -28.15
C GLU A 78 -1.79 -11.86 -27.77
N ILE A 79 -2.38 -11.21 -26.76
CA ILE A 79 -3.75 -11.52 -26.39
C ILE A 79 -4.72 -11.06 -27.48
N GLU A 80 -4.48 -9.93 -28.13
CA GLU A 80 -5.26 -9.47 -29.29
C GLU A 80 -5.21 -10.50 -30.42
N ALA A 81 -4.01 -10.91 -30.84
CA ALA A 81 -3.87 -11.89 -31.92
C ALA A 81 -4.43 -13.27 -31.52
N PHE A 82 -4.32 -13.65 -30.25
CA PHE A 82 -4.82 -14.94 -29.75
C PHE A 82 -6.34 -14.99 -29.74
N VAL A 83 -7.03 -13.93 -29.31
CA VAL A 83 -8.50 -13.94 -29.26
C VAL A 83 -9.13 -14.04 -30.65
N GLU A 84 -8.48 -13.52 -31.69
CA GLU A 84 -8.94 -13.68 -33.07
C GLU A 84 -8.95 -15.15 -33.51
N GLN A 85 -7.93 -15.91 -33.13
CA GLN A 85 -7.77 -17.31 -33.57
C GLN A 85 -8.50 -18.31 -32.67
N LEU A 86 -8.76 -17.94 -31.42
CA LEU A 86 -9.33 -18.84 -30.43
C LEU A 86 -10.76 -19.26 -30.78
N LYS A 87 -11.06 -20.56 -30.70
CA LYS A 87 -12.44 -21.07 -30.87
C LYS A 87 -12.94 -21.58 -29.53
N VAL A 88 -14.02 -20.98 -29.01
CA VAL A 88 -14.67 -21.42 -27.76
C VAL A 88 -16.18 -21.51 -27.93
N SER A 89 -16.80 -22.41 -27.18
CA SER A 89 -18.26 -22.58 -27.14
C SER A 89 -18.85 -22.15 -25.77
N GLY A 90 -20.18 -22.06 -25.71
CA GLY A 90 -20.92 -21.84 -24.46
C GLY A 90 -20.74 -20.45 -23.84
N LYS A 91 -20.79 -20.36 -22.49
CA LYS A 91 -20.78 -19.09 -21.73
C LYS A 91 -19.51 -18.25 -21.92
N VAL A 92 -18.41 -18.87 -22.41
CA VAL A 92 -17.14 -18.18 -22.68
C VAL A 92 -17.13 -17.55 -24.06
N ALA A 93 -17.95 -18.02 -25.01
CA ALA A 93 -18.08 -17.42 -26.35
C ALA A 93 -18.48 -15.94 -26.28
N LYS A 94 -19.44 -15.58 -25.40
CA LYS A 94 -19.81 -14.18 -25.16
C LYS A 94 -18.65 -13.33 -24.61
N CYS A 95 -17.72 -13.93 -23.87
CA CYS A 95 -16.57 -13.21 -23.33
C CYS A 95 -15.50 -13.01 -24.41
N LEU A 96 -15.30 -14.02 -25.26
CA LEU A 96 -14.40 -13.93 -26.39
C LEU A 96 -14.90 -12.91 -27.42
N GLN A 97 -16.18 -12.96 -27.76
CA GLN A 97 -16.83 -12.01 -28.68
C GLN A 97 -16.62 -10.56 -28.20
N TYR A 98 -16.85 -10.29 -26.92
CA TYR A 98 -16.62 -8.96 -26.36
C TYR A 98 -15.17 -8.49 -26.48
N LEU A 99 -14.19 -9.39 -26.29
CA LEU A 99 -12.77 -9.04 -26.46
C LEU A 99 -12.46 -8.72 -27.93
N ARG A 100 -12.99 -9.49 -28.88
CA ARG A 100 -12.85 -9.20 -30.31
C ARG A 100 -13.45 -7.87 -30.69
N GLU A 101 -14.68 -7.59 -30.25
CA GLU A 101 -15.37 -6.32 -30.49
C GLU A 101 -14.58 -5.14 -29.93
N MET A 102 -14.03 -5.27 -28.72
CA MET A 102 -13.17 -4.26 -28.09
C MET A 102 -11.89 -4.00 -28.89
N PHE A 103 -11.20 -5.04 -29.36
CA PHE A 103 -9.98 -4.87 -30.16
C PHE A 103 -10.26 -4.38 -31.58
N SER A 104 -11.42 -4.72 -32.14
CA SER A 104 -11.86 -4.25 -33.47
C SER A 104 -12.28 -2.78 -33.46
N ASN A 105 -12.76 -2.28 -32.33
CA ASN A 105 -13.06 -0.86 -32.15
C ASN A 105 -11.78 -0.08 -31.83
N MET A 106 -11.25 0.64 -32.81
CA MET A 106 -10.00 1.40 -32.68
C MET A 106 -10.03 2.38 -31.51
N ASP A 107 -11.15 3.06 -31.26
CA ASP A 107 -11.26 3.99 -30.14
C ASP A 107 -11.19 3.23 -28.81
N GLU A 108 -11.95 2.15 -28.61
CA GLU A 108 -11.86 1.36 -27.37
C GLU A 108 -10.48 0.72 -27.19
N LYS A 109 -9.88 0.18 -28.25
CA LYS A 109 -8.53 -0.38 -28.23
C LYS A 109 -7.51 0.64 -27.74
N TYR A 110 -7.47 1.84 -28.33
CA TYR A 110 -6.50 2.86 -27.94
C TYR A 110 -6.77 3.44 -26.54
N LYS A 111 -8.04 3.59 -26.14
CA LYS A 111 -8.42 3.94 -24.76
C LYS A 111 -7.90 2.90 -23.77
N LEU A 112 -8.08 1.62 -24.06
CA LEU A 112 -7.60 0.53 -23.20
C LEU A 112 -6.07 0.54 -23.10
N LEU A 113 -5.36 0.65 -24.23
CA LEU A 113 -3.90 0.70 -24.27
C LEU A 113 -3.35 1.86 -23.45
N PHE A 114 -3.96 3.04 -23.60
CA PHE A 114 -3.64 4.21 -22.79
C PHE A 114 -3.82 3.93 -21.30
N GLN A 115 -4.98 3.40 -20.89
CA GLN A 115 -5.28 3.13 -19.49
C GLN A 115 -4.34 2.07 -18.88
N LEU A 116 -4.03 0.99 -19.61
CA LEU A 116 -3.10 -0.05 -19.18
C LEU A 116 -1.70 0.52 -18.93
N ARG A 117 -1.15 1.22 -19.92
CA ARG A 117 0.22 1.78 -19.86
C ARG A 117 0.34 2.89 -18.83
N ALA A 118 -0.65 3.77 -18.75
CA ALA A 118 -0.64 4.86 -17.77
C ALA A 118 -0.67 4.33 -16.33
N ILE A 119 -1.50 3.33 -16.02
CA ILE A 119 -1.54 2.73 -14.68
C ILE A 119 -0.26 1.97 -14.36
N ASP A 120 0.32 1.25 -15.32
CA ASP A 120 1.61 0.56 -15.11
C ASP A 120 2.73 1.55 -14.78
N HIS A 121 2.83 2.64 -15.55
CA HIS A 121 3.81 3.69 -15.36
C HIS A 121 3.68 4.39 -14.00
N ILE A 122 2.47 4.79 -13.60
CA ILE A 122 2.27 5.50 -12.33
C ILE A 122 2.17 4.57 -11.12
N GLY A 123 2.01 3.27 -11.33
CA GLY A 123 1.59 2.32 -10.31
C GLY A 123 2.52 2.25 -9.10
N ASP A 124 3.83 2.14 -9.31
CA ASP A 124 4.81 2.06 -8.23
C ASP A 124 4.94 3.40 -7.48
N ARG A 125 4.85 4.52 -8.21
CA ARG A 125 4.92 5.86 -7.61
C ARG A 125 3.67 6.13 -6.77
N LEU A 126 2.49 5.80 -7.30
CA LEU A 126 1.24 5.83 -6.54
C LEU A 126 1.37 4.94 -5.30
N GLU A 127 2.08 3.82 -5.42
CA GLU A 127 2.32 2.92 -4.29
C GLU A 127 3.24 3.44 -3.21
N ALA A 128 4.34 4.06 -3.60
CA ALA A 128 5.23 4.74 -2.67
C ALA A 128 4.52 5.91 -1.96
N GLU A 129 3.71 6.68 -2.69
CA GLU A 129 3.09 7.91 -2.17
C GLU A 129 1.90 7.64 -1.25
N LEU A 130 1.05 6.66 -1.58
CA LEU A 130 -0.02 6.20 -0.68
C LEU A 130 0.54 5.53 0.58
N THR A 131 1.70 4.89 0.50
CA THR A 131 2.42 4.36 1.67
C THR A 131 2.98 5.48 2.56
N LYS A 132 3.39 6.61 1.97
CA LYS A 132 3.91 7.79 2.69
C LYS A 132 2.80 8.75 3.18
N SER A 133 1.55 8.53 2.81
CA SER A 133 0.43 9.48 3.02
C SER A 133 0.64 10.85 2.34
N ARG A 134 1.48 10.90 1.30
CA ARG A 134 1.78 12.11 0.51
C ARG A 134 0.96 12.08 -0.77
N ILE A 135 -0.27 12.57 -0.73
CA ILE A 135 -1.17 12.51 -1.90
C ILE A 135 -1.19 13.86 -2.64
N SER A 136 -0.53 14.89 -2.11
CA SER A 136 -0.72 16.26 -2.63
C SER A 136 0.01 16.53 -3.96
N SER A 137 1.31 16.23 -4.06
CA SER A 137 2.16 16.71 -5.17
C SER A 137 2.34 15.72 -6.34
N THR A 138 1.90 14.47 -6.19
CA THR A 138 2.18 13.44 -7.21
C THR A 138 1.19 13.45 -8.37
N PHE A 139 -0.04 13.88 -8.14
CA PHE A 139 -1.12 13.80 -9.13
C PHE A 139 -1.10 14.91 -10.19
N GLU A 140 -0.54 16.07 -9.87
CA GLU A 140 -0.52 17.24 -10.77
C GLU A 140 0.64 17.19 -11.78
N GLY A 141 1.67 16.39 -11.51
CA GLY A 141 2.93 16.39 -12.27
C GLY A 141 3.13 15.21 -13.23
N PHE A 142 2.14 14.35 -13.44
CA PHE A 142 2.29 13.29 -14.43
C PHE A 142 2.20 13.89 -15.84
N LEU A 143 3.38 14.16 -16.42
CA LEU A 143 3.56 14.41 -17.85
C LEU A 143 3.29 13.12 -18.64
N LEU A 144 2.03 12.65 -18.58
CA LEU A 144 1.50 11.51 -19.34
C LEU A 144 1.70 11.68 -20.86
N ASP A 145 1.96 12.91 -21.30
CA ASP A 145 2.13 13.27 -22.69
C ASP A 145 3.52 12.84 -23.26
N ASN A 146 4.54 12.63 -22.41
CA ASN A 146 5.93 12.41 -22.87
C ASN A 146 6.40 10.94 -22.84
N GLU A 147 5.74 10.05 -22.10
CA GLU A 147 6.28 8.70 -21.81
C GLU A 147 5.48 7.53 -22.44
N LEU A 148 4.47 7.82 -23.25
CA LEU A 148 3.69 6.79 -23.94
C LEU A 148 4.34 6.40 -25.29
N ASP A 149 5.52 5.78 -25.17
CA ASP A 149 6.16 4.81 -26.09
C ASP A 149 6.81 5.28 -27.42
N PRO A 150 8.15 5.12 -27.57
CA PRO A 150 8.87 5.22 -28.84
C PRO A 150 8.69 4.01 -29.79
N HIS A 151 7.72 3.12 -29.54
CA HIS A 151 7.30 2.04 -30.43
C HIS A 151 5.81 2.06 -30.77
N ALA A 152 5.08 3.14 -30.45
CA ALA A 152 3.87 3.45 -31.21
C ALA A 152 4.22 3.38 -32.70
N PRO A 153 3.43 2.68 -33.55
CA PRO A 153 3.71 2.56 -34.99
C PRO A 153 4.05 3.96 -35.49
N ALA A 154 5.08 4.11 -36.33
CA ALA A 154 5.71 5.39 -36.66
C ALA A 154 4.72 6.53 -37.01
N GLU A 155 3.51 6.17 -37.42
CA GLU A 155 2.34 7.02 -37.57
C GLU A 155 1.93 7.79 -36.28
N GLY A 156 2.05 7.25 -35.07
CA GLY A 156 1.53 7.90 -33.86
C GLY A 156 2.23 9.18 -33.43
N ARG A 157 3.54 9.26 -33.68
CA ARG A 157 4.34 10.44 -33.33
C ARG A 157 4.19 11.60 -34.33
N THR A 158 3.69 11.33 -35.54
CA THR A 158 3.45 12.33 -36.59
C THR A 158 2.00 12.85 -36.63
N ASN A 159 1.04 12.17 -35.97
CA ASN A 159 -0.39 12.33 -36.31
C ASN A 159 -1.25 13.15 -35.32
N GLY A 160 -0.64 13.83 -34.34
CA GLY A 160 -1.38 14.70 -33.42
C GLY A 160 -2.40 13.95 -32.56
N TRP A 161 -2.05 12.80 -32.00
CA TRP A 161 -2.93 12.00 -31.14
C TRP A 161 -3.51 12.75 -29.94
N THR A 162 -2.82 13.78 -29.47
CA THR A 162 -3.34 14.73 -28.46
C THR A 162 -4.63 15.45 -28.89
N ARG A 163 -4.93 15.47 -30.20
CA ARG A 163 -6.18 16.01 -30.78
C ARG A 163 -7.25 14.95 -30.99
N LYS A 164 -6.96 13.66 -30.78
CA LYS A 164 -7.96 12.59 -30.93
C LYS A 164 -8.89 12.59 -29.72
N LEU A 165 -10.19 12.47 -29.98
CA LEU A 165 -11.23 12.49 -28.94
C LEU A 165 -10.98 11.41 -27.88
N TRP A 166 -10.60 10.20 -28.30
CA TRP A 166 -10.33 9.08 -27.40
C TRP A 166 -9.20 9.37 -26.40
N TYR A 167 -8.20 10.15 -26.80
CA TYR A 167 -7.05 10.52 -25.96
C TYR A 167 -7.49 11.49 -24.87
N THR A 168 -8.16 12.57 -25.27
CA THR A 168 -8.70 13.58 -24.35
C THR A 168 -9.68 12.95 -23.37
N GLU A 169 -10.58 12.08 -23.84
CA GLU A 169 -11.52 11.35 -22.98
C GLU A 169 -10.79 10.42 -21.99
N SER A 170 -9.80 9.65 -22.44
CA SER A 170 -9.07 8.72 -21.56
C SER A 170 -8.23 9.45 -20.52
N LYS A 171 -7.53 10.51 -20.93
CA LYS A 171 -6.76 11.37 -20.03
C LYS A 171 -7.67 12.01 -18.99
N THR A 172 -8.82 12.54 -19.41
CA THR A 172 -9.82 13.13 -18.51
C THR A 172 -10.35 12.08 -17.52
N GLN A 173 -10.70 10.89 -17.98
CA GLN A 173 -11.15 9.79 -17.11
C GLN A 173 -10.10 9.38 -16.09
N LEU A 174 -8.83 9.27 -16.52
CA LEU A 174 -7.73 8.92 -15.61
C LEU A 174 -7.50 10.01 -14.57
N VAL A 175 -7.45 11.28 -14.98
CA VAL A 175 -7.30 12.41 -14.05
C VAL A 175 -8.46 12.46 -13.06
N ALA A 176 -9.70 12.26 -13.52
CA ALA A 176 -10.88 12.20 -12.66
C ALA A 176 -10.80 11.01 -11.67
N ALA A 177 -10.40 9.83 -12.15
CA ALA A 177 -10.24 8.63 -11.32
C ALA A 177 -9.21 8.85 -10.19
N LEU A 178 -8.08 9.44 -10.56
CA LEU A 178 -6.99 9.77 -9.65
C LEU A 178 -7.39 10.85 -8.63
N THR A 179 -8.12 11.88 -9.08
CA THR A 179 -8.65 12.96 -8.22
C THR A 179 -9.68 12.41 -7.22
N ALA A 180 -10.57 11.52 -7.67
CA ALA A 180 -11.54 10.85 -6.82
C ALA A 180 -10.83 9.96 -5.78
N ALA A 181 -9.83 9.18 -6.20
CA ALA A 181 -9.02 8.37 -5.31
C ALA A 181 -8.34 9.24 -4.22
N LYS A 182 -7.72 10.36 -4.61
CA LYS A 182 -7.13 11.34 -3.68
C LYS A 182 -8.15 11.83 -2.67
N THR A 183 -9.28 12.35 -3.16
CA THR A 183 -10.36 12.88 -2.31
C THR A 183 -10.85 11.84 -1.31
N LYS A 184 -11.03 10.59 -1.75
CA LYS A 184 -11.52 9.52 -0.89
C LYS A 184 -10.50 9.12 0.18
N VAL A 185 -9.22 9.08 -0.17
CA VAL A 185 -8.18 8.79 0.82
C VAL A 185 -8.04 9.94 1.82
N ASP A 186 -8.10 11.19 1.36
CA ASP A 186 -8.05 12.38 2.23
C ASP A 186 -9.24 12.41 3.19
N GLN A 187 -10.45 12.09 2.71
CA GLN A 187 -11.64 11.98 3.53
C GLN A 187 -11.47 10.92 4.64
N VAL A 188 -11.07 9.71 4.26
CA VAL A 188 -10.91 8.59 5.22
C VAL A 188 -9.79 8.87 6.21
N SER A 189 -8.73 9.57 5.79
CA SER A 189 -7.67 10.02 6.69
C SER A 189 -8.18 11.03 7.71
N LYS A 190 -9.07 11.96 7.31
CA LYS A 190 -9.68 12.94 8.22
C LYS A 190 -10.68 12.33 9.19
N GLU A 191 -11.42 11.32 8.74
CA GLU A 191 -12.52 10.70 9.50
C GLU A 191 -12.09 9.55 10.42
N HIS A 192 -10.89 8.98 10.27
CA HIS A 192 -10.46 7.87 11.11
C HIS A 192 -10.20 8.33 12.56
N PRO A 193 -10.85 7.75 13.59
CA PRO A 193 -10.77 8.22 14.98
C PRO A 193 -9.32 8.29 15.52
N GLU A 194 -8.47 7.39 15.05
CA GLU A 194 -7.06 7.29 15.48
C GLU A 194 -6.07 7.87 14.47
N SER A 195 -6.49 8.49 13.36
CA SER A 195 -5.53 9.04 12.37
C SER A 195 -4.65 10.12 12.98
N LYS A 196 -5.21 10.95 13.85
CA LYS A 196 -4.47 11.98 14.59
C LYS A 196 -3.35 11.36 15.42
N PHE A 197 -3.64 10.27 16.14
CA PHE A 197 -2.67 9.52 16.92
C PHE A 197 -1.59 8.88 16.05
N LEU A 198 -1.99 8.18 14.99
CA LEU A 198 -1.06 7.54 14.06
C LEU A 198 -0.17 8.55 13.33
N MET A 199 -0.65 9.77 13.11
CA MET A 199 0.19 10.87 12.60
C MET A 199 1.16 11.36 13.68
N GLY A 200 0.72 11.51 14.93
CA GLY A 200 1.56 11.99 16.03
C GLY A 200 2.73 11.06 16.34
N VAL A 201 2.51 9.74 16.38
CA VAL A 201 3.58 8.78 16.69
C VAL A 201 4.67 8.68 15.62
N ARG A 202 4.44 9.21 14.40
CA ARG A 202 5.49 9.29 13.36
C ARG A 202 6.64 10.19 13.77
N ILE A 203 6.44 11.07 14.75
CA ILE A 203 7.50 11.91 15.30
C ILE A 203 8.69 11.11 15.81
N PHE A 204 8.52 9.82 16.14
CA PHE A 204 9.58 8.94 16.62
C PHE A 204 10.38 8.26 15.49
N GLU A 205 10.02 8.51 14.24
CA GLU A 205 10.81 8.16 13.06
C GLU A 205 11.51 9.42 12.55
N LEU A 206 12.84 9.52 12.71
CA LEU A 206 13.62 10.73 12.42
C LEU A 206 13.33 11.33 11.03
N SER A 207 13.20 10.48 10.01
CA SER A 207 12.90 10.89 8.63
C SER A 207 11.53 11.59 8.50
N GLN A 208 10.56 11.19 9.34
CA GLN A 208 9.23 11.79 9.39
C GLN A 208 9.20 12.97 10.35
N ALA A 209 9.98 12.92 11.41
CA ALA A 209 10.11 13.98 12.39
C ALA A 209 10.44 15.31 11.68
N VAL A 210 11.51 15.34 10.88
CA VAL A 210 11.91 16.53 10.12
C VAL A 210 10.83 16.98 9.12
N ARG A 211 10.13 16.03 8.50
CA ARG A 211 9.05 16.33 7.54
C ARG A 211 7.80 16.91 8.20
N MET A 212 7.49 16.45 9.41
CA MET A 212 6.38 16.95 10.20
C MET A 212 6.70 18.33 10.81
N MET A 213 7.99 18.66 10.90
CA MET A 213 8.50 19.80 11.65
C MET A 213 9.29 20.75 10.76
N GLY A 214 8.66 21.20 9.66
CA GLY A 214 9.21 22.29 8.84
C GLY A 214 9.61 23.51 9.67
N ASP A 215 10.46 24.38 9.10
CA ASP A 215 11.46 25.22 9.77
C ASP A 215 11.21 25.88 11.15
N ARG A 216 9.99 26.01 11.71
CA ARG A 216 9.77 26.76 12.98
C ARG A 216 8.63 26.30 13.92
N GLU A 217 8.14 25.05 13.86
CA GLU A 217 6.99 24.63 14.70
C GLU A 217 7.29 23.63 15.85
N TRP A 218 8.57 23.34 16.14
CA TRP A 218 8.97 22.30 17.12
C TRP A 218 8.32 22.41 18.51
N THR A 219 8.23 23.62 19.06
CA THR A 219 7.60 23.84 20.38
C THR A 219 6.09 23.61 20.32
N ASN A 220 5.43 24.09 19.26
CA ASN A 220 3.99 23.91 19.05
C ASN A 220 3.64 22.42 18.85
N VAL A 221 4.51 21.68 18.17
CA VAL A 221 4.37 20.24 17.97
C VAL A 221 4.34 19.50 19.31
N ARG A 222 5.31 19.76 20.18
CA ARG A 222 5.40 19.15 21.52
C ARG A 222 4.23 19.55 22.42
N ASP A 223 3.94 20.83 22.52
CA ASP A 223 3.04 21.35 23.57
C ASP A 223 1.56 21.27 23.19
N THR A 224 1.26 21.28 21.89
CA THR A 224 -0.11 21.44 21.42
C THR A 224 -0.53 20.31 20.47
N ILE A 225 0.26 20.00 19.46
CA ILE A 225 -0.16 19.08 18.39
C ILE A 225 -0.15 17.63 18.88
N LEU A 226 0.97 17.14 19.42
CA LEU A 226 1.10 15.75 19.87
C LEU A 226 0.15 15.39 21.03
N PRO A 227 -0.08 16.25 22.04
CA PRO A 227 -1.09 16.00 23.07
C PRO A 227 -2.51 15.93 22.49
N LYS A 228 -2.87 16.85 21.58
CA LYS A 228 -4.18 16.82 20.89
C LYS A 228 -4.34 15.60 19.99
N GLN A 229 -3.24 15.02 19.54
CA GLN A 229 -3.19 13.78 18.77
C GLN A 229 -3.23 12.53 19.66
N GLY A 230 -3.16 12.65 20.99
CA GLY A 230 -3.27 11.53 21.92
C GLY A 230 -1.96 10.82 22.22
N VAL A 231 -0.81 11.41 21.89
CA VAL A 231 0.51 10.85 22.25
C VAL A 231 0.78 11.15 23.73
N THR A 232 0.65 10.13 24.57
CA THR A 232 0.77 10.26 26.03
C THR A 232 2.21 10.50 26.47
N GLY A 233 2.39 11.33 27.50
CA GLY A 233 3.71 11.59 28.10
C GLY A 233 4.54 12.66 27.40
N ILE A 234 4.15 13.14 26.21
CA ILE A 234 4.92 14.15 25.46
C ILE A 234 5.14 15.45 26.24
N SER A 235 4.15 15.91 27.01
CA SER A 235 4.26 17.11 27.83
C SER A 235 5.27 16.99 28.97
N GLN A 236 5.74 15.77 29.28
CA GLN A 236 6.75 15.51 30.30
C GLN A 236 8.17 15.67 29.76
N ILE A 237 8.35 15.80 28.43
CA ILE A 237 9.67 15.94 27.81
C ILE A 237 10.20 17.36 28.07
N PRO A 238 11.34 17.52 28.76
CA PRO A 238 11.98 18.81 28.95
C PRO A 238 12.28 19.50 27.61
N MET A 239 12.19 20.84 27.57
CA MET A 239 12.47 21.59 26.33
C MET A 239 13.90 21.37 25.84
N ASP A 240 14.85 21.22 26.75
CA ASP A 240 16.26 21.02 26.38
C ASP A 240 16.48 19.65 25.74
N GLU A 241 15.82 18.60 26.27
CA GLU A 241 15.81 17.28 25.66
C GLU A 241 15.14 17.29 24.26
N TRP A 242 14.03 18.02 24.12
CA TRP A 242 13.34 18.19 22.84
C TRP A 242 14.21 18.90 21.79
N ARG A 243 15.02 19.89 22.20
CA ARG A 243 15.97 20.58 21.33
C ARG A 243 17.15 19.69 20.92
N VAL A 244 17.60 18.81 21.81
CA VAL A 244 18.61 17.79 21.46
C VAL A 244 18.04 16.85 20.39
N TYR A 245 16.81 16.39 20.56
CA TYR A 245 16.15 15.57 19.55
C TYR A 245 16.01 16.28 18.21
N GLN A 246 15.67 17.57 18.23
CA GLN A 246 15.61 18.39 17.03
C GLN A 246 16.91 18.36 16.24
N LYS A 247 18.02 18.63 16.93
CA LYS A 247 19.34 18.66 16.31
C LYS A 247 19.71 17.30 15.71
N ILE A 248 19.46 16.21 16.45
CA ILE A 248 19.71 14.84 15.95
C ILE A 248 18.86 14.54 14.72
N ALA A 249 17.57 14.91 14.72
CA ALA A 249 16.69 14.67 13.59
C ALA A 249 17.14 15.42 12.32
N GLU A 250 17.57 16.68 12.46
CA GLU A 250 18.11 17.50 11.38
C GLU A 250 19.42 16.93 10.80
N GLU A 251 20.31 16.41 11.65
CA GLU A 251 21.59 15.80 11.25
C GLU A 251 21.41 14.43 10.55
N VAL A 252 20.39 13.66 10.95
CA VAL A 252 20.16 12.28 10.50
C VAL A 252 19.20 12.20 9.30
N MET A 253 18.83 13.34 8.69
CA MET A 253 17.85 13.48 7.59
C MET A 253 18.01 12.51 6.41
N PHE A 254 19.21 11.94 6.21
CA PHE A 254 19.58 11.12 5.07
C PHE A 254 19.97 9.68 5.42
N ILE A 255 19.95 9.29 6.69
CA ILE A 255 20.35 7.94 7.11
C ILE A 255 19.10 7.08 7.27
N ASN A 256 19.05 5.98 6.53
CA ASN A 256 18.03 4.96 6.72
C ASN A 256 18.29 4.28 8.08
N THR A 257 17.54 4.64 9.12
CA THR A 257 17.65 4.00 10.43
C THR A 257 16.98 2.63 10.36
N GLU A 258 17.71 1.65 9.81
CA GLU A 258 17.23 0.27 9.67
C GLU A 258 16.88 -0.39 11.02
N ASN A 259 17.24 0.24 12.15
CA ASN A 259 16.79 -0.18 13.47
C ASN A 259 16.48 1.00 14.42
N LEU A 260 15.21 1.44 14.43
CA LEU A 260 14.71 2.48 15.36
C LEU A 260 14.88 2.09 16.84
N ASP A 261 14.79 0.81 17.20
CA ASP A 261 14.99 0.37 18.60
C ASP A 261 16.43 0.60 19.05
N SER A 262 17.40 0.18 18.23
CA SER A 262 18.81 0.43 18.51
C SER A 262 19.12 1.92 18.59
N PHE A 263 18.53 2.72 17.70
CA PHE A 263 18.66 4.18 17.75
C PHE A 263 18.14 4.76 19.07
N TRP A 264 16.91 4.44 19.46
CA TRP A 264 16.33 5.00 20.69
C TRP A 264 17.07 4.53 21.95
N ARG A 265 17.56 3.29 21.97
CA ARG A 265 18.38 2.78 23.07
C ARG A 265 19.75 3.46 23.16
N SER A 266 20.41 3.69 22.02
CA SER A 266 21.73 4.33 22.00
C SER A 266 21.68 5.78 22.49
N HIS A 267 20.54 6.46 22.31
CA HIS A 267 20.34 7.85 22.75
C HIS A 267 19.64 7.97 24.11
N SER A 268 19.48 6.87 24.87
CA SER A 268 18.80 6.88 26.17
C SER A 268 19.41 7.84 27.21
N LYS A 269 20.71 8.14 27.10
CA LYS A 269 21.39 9.12 27.97
C LYS A 269 21.09 10.57 27.58
N GLU A 270 21.01 10.85 26.29
CA GLU A 270 20.79 12.19 25.74
C GLU A 270 19.29 12.54 25.69
N LEU A 271 18.45 11.52 25.56
CA LEU A 271 17.00 11.59 25.43
C LEU A 271 16.30 10.72 26.50
N PRO A 272 16.50 10.97 27.80
CA PRO A 272 16.04 10.08 28.87
C PRO A 272 14.52 9.92 28.96
N VAL A 273 13.73 10.97 28.71
CA VAL A 273 12.25 10.91 28.76
C VAL A 273 11.69 10.50 27.40
N LEU A 274 12.20 11.09 26.34
CA LEU A 274 11.76 10.90 24.97
C LEU A 274 12.07 9.48 24.46
N HIS A 275 13.22 8.88 24.80
CA HIS A 275 13.48 7.50 24.39
C HIS A 275 12.46 6.52 24.99
N ALA A 276 12.07 6.72 26.26
CA ALA A 276 11.14 5.84 26.94
C ALA A 276 9.74 5.93 26.30
N ILE A 277 9.31 7.14 25.96
CA ILE A 277 8.05 7.37 25.24
C ILE A 277 8.15 6.81 23.81
N ALA A 278 9.27 7.01 23.12
CA ALA A 278 9.48 6.53 21.77
C ALA A 278 9.42 5.00 21.71
N LEU A 279 10.13 4.29 22.61
CA LEU A 279 10.12 2.82 22.66
C LEU A 279 8.73 2.23 22.89
N GLN A 280 7.80 2.97 23.51
CA GLN A 280 6.40 2.55 23.66
C GLN A 280 5.59 2.72 22.37
N ASN A 281 5.99 3.64 21.49
CA ASN A 281 5.18 4.09 20.35
C ASN A 281 5.74 3.68 18.98
N ILE A 282 7.06 3.44 18.83
CA ILE A 282 7.70 3.04 17.56
C ILE A 282 7.20 1.69 17.02
N TRP A 283 6.54 0.91 17.87
CA TRP A 283 5.93 -0.38 17.52
C TRP A 283 4.45 -0.29 17.20
N THR A 284 3.88 0.93 17.16
CA THR A 284 2.50 1.13 16.76
C THR A 284 2.35 0.79 15.27
N PRO A 285 1.54 -0.22 14.89
CA PRO A 285 1.35 -0.56 13.50
C PRO A 285 0.63 0.58 12.78
N VAL A 286 1.36 1.31 11.92
CA VAL A 286 0.86 2.52 11.25
C VAL A 286 -0.06 2.16 10.07
N ASN A 287 -0.07 0.88 9.66
CA ASN A 287 -0.94 0.42 8.59
C ASN A 287 -1.69 -0.88 8.89
N SER A 288 -2.85 -1.00 8.25
CA SER A 288 -3.71 -2.17 8.39
C SER A 288 -3.13 -3.46 7.76
N VAL A 289 -2.08 -3.38 6.94
CA VAL A 289 -1.37 -4.58 6.45
C VAL A 289 -0.57 -5.20 7.59
N GLU A 290 0.08 -4.39 8.42
CA GLU A 290 0.76 -4.82 9.64
C GLU A 290 -0.23 -5.37 10.66
N VAL A 291 -1.39 -4.73 10.81
CA VAL A 291 -2.49 -5.25 11.64
C VAL A 291 -2.97 -6.61 11.15
N GLU A 292 -3.24 -6.79 9.85
CA GLU A 292 -3.63 -8.09 9.26
C GLU A 292 -2.56 -9.16 9.44
N ARG A 293 -1.29 -8.76 9.34
CA ARG A 293 -0.12 -9.62 9.59
C ARG A 293 -0.01 -10.01 11.07
N CYS A 294 -0.26 -9.09 12.00
CA CYS A 294 -0.35 -9.39 13.42
C CYS A 294 -1.52 -10.34 13.69
N PHE A 295 -2.69 -10.10 13.10
CA PHE A 295 -3.82 -11.03 13.19
C PHE A 295 -3.49 -12.41 12.62
N SER A 296 -2.66 -12.51 11.58
CA SER A 296 -2.20 -13.80 11.04
C SER A 296 -1.31 -14.56 12.03
N VAL A 297 -0.46 -13.85 12.78
CA VAL A 297 0.38 -14.43 13.85
C VAL A 297 -0.45 -14.80 15.07
N ILE A 298 -1.38 -13.93 15.49
CA ILE A 298 -2.35 -14.26 16.53
C ILE A 298 -3.18 -15.48 16.12
N ASN A 299 -3.53 -15.61 14.83
CA ASN A 299 -4.26 -16.75 14.30
C ASN A 299 -3.44 -18.06 14.36
N SER A 300 -2.11 -18.02 14.20
CA SER A 300 -1.28 -19.22 14.36
C SER A 300 -1.22 -19.70 15.81
N PHE A 301 -1.30 -18.79 16.79
CA PHE A 301 -1.27 -19.15 18.21
C PHE A 301 -2.65 -19.51 18.79
N PHE A 302 -3.70 -18.78 18.42
CA PHE A 302 -5.00 -18.88 19.07
C PHE A 302 -6.09 -19.51 18.19
N GLY A 303 -5.86 -19.64 16.88
CA GLY A 303 -6.81 -20.22 15.93
C GLY A 303 -8.25 -19.73 16.15
N LYS A 304 -9.18 -20.66 16.36
CA LYS A 304 -10.61 -20.37 16.60
C LYS A 304 -10.89 -19.69 17.95
N LYS A 305 -9.98 -19.71 18.93
CA LYS A 305 -10.19 -19.07 20.25
C LYS A 305 -10.06 -17.54 20.20
N ARG A 306 -9.61 -16.97 19.08
CA ARG A 306 -9.52 -15.51 18.86
C ARG A 306 -10.85 -14.77 19.03
N TYR A 307 -11.97 -15.42 18.75
CA TYR A 307 -13.31 -14.82 18.86
C TYR A 307 -13.75 -14.58 20.31
N GLN A 308 -12.99 -15.09 21.28
CA GLN A 308 -13.27 -14.95 22.71
C GLN A 308 -12.39 -13.87 23.38
N MET A 309 -11.59 -13.13 22.60
CA MET A 309 -10.68 -12.12 23.12
C MET A 309 -11.41 -10.84 23.52
N LYS A 310 -11.16 -10.37 24.74
CA LYS A 310 -11.62 -9.06 25.24
C LYS A 310 -10.73 -7.95 24.69
N LYS A 311 -11.28 -6.72 24.57
CA LYS A 311 -10.60 -5.54 24.01
C LYS A 311 -9.19 -5.29 24.55
N ASN A 312 -8.99 -5.43 25.87
CA ASN A 312 -7.69 -5.23 26.51
C ASN A 312 -6.65 -6.30 26.11
N ASN A 313 -7.09 -7.54 25.86
CA ASN A 313 -6.20 -8.63 25.45
C ASN A 313 -5.73 -8.44 24.00
N ILE A 314 -6.57 -7.84 23.15
CA ILE A 314 -6.24 -7.58 21.75
C ILE A 314 -5.09 -6.57 21.66
N ALA A 315 -5.10 -5.48 22.43
CA ALA A 315 -4.03 -4.47 22.40
C ALA A 315 -2.66 -5.07 22.77
N VAL A 316 -2.62 -5.88 23.84
CA VAL A 316 -1.41 -6.56 24.30
C VAL A 316 -0.92 -7.59 23.27
N LEU A 317 -1.84 -8.39 22.72
CA LEU A 317 -1.51 -9.42 21.73
C LEU A 317 -1.08 -8.84 20.37
N MET A 318 -1.65 -7.70 19.98
CA MET A 318 -1.23 -6.99 18.76
C MET A 318 0.17 -6.41 18.91
N SER A 319 0.48 -5.86 20.08
CA SER A 319 1.83 -5.40 20.42
C SER A 319 2.83 -6.56 20.42
N PHE A 320 2.46 -7.68 21.06
CA PHE A 320 3.25 -8.92 21.06
C PHE A 320 3.49 -9.48 19.65
N ALA A 321 2.44 -9.63 18.84
CA ALA A 321 2.53 -10.18 17.49
C ALA A 321 3.31 -9.27 16.53
N PHE A 322 3.31 -7.96 16.78
CA PHE A 322 4.14 -7.01 16.06
C PHE A 322 5.62 -7.17 16.43
N ASN A 323 5.93 -7.30 17.72
CA ASN A 323 7.29 -7.46 18.24
C ASN A 323 7.91 -8.80 17.81
N MET A 324 7.17 -9.91 17.91
CA MET A 324 7.61 -11.25 17.48
C MET A 324 7.98 -11.33 15.99
N ARG A 325 7.39 -10.49 15.14
CA ARG A 325 7.70 -10.48 13.69
C ARG A 325 9.02 -9.80 13.34
N ARG A 326 9.54 -8.93 14.22
CA ARG A 326 10.77 -8.15 13.97
C ARG A 326 12.01 -8.78 14.60
N LEU A 327 11.84 -9.64 15.61
CA LEU A 327 12.86 -10.56 16.07
C LEU A 327 12.96 -11.70 15.03
N LYS A 328 13.93 -11.64 14.12
CA LYS A 328 14.10 -12.63 13.04
C LYS A 328 14.59 -14.01 13.51
N ASP A 329 14.76 -14.22 14.82
CA ASP A 329 15.30 -15.45 15.37
C ASP A 329 14.23 -16.20 16.17
N PHE A 330 13.64 -17.21 15.55
CA PHE A 330 12.77 -18.18 16.23
C PHE A 330 13.51 -18.99 17.31
N ASP A 331 14.85 -18.96 17.34
CA ASP A 331 15.68 -19.74 18.26
C ASP A 331 15.90 -19.10 19.64
N THR A 332 15.48 -17.83 19.85
CA THR A 332 15.53 -17.17 21.18
C THR A 332 14.21 -17.26 21.96
N PHE A 333 13.31 -18.15 21.52
CA PHE A 333 11.95 -18.33 22.01
C PHE A 333 11.88 -18.67 23.51
N ASP A 334 12.76 -19.53 24.02
CA ASP A 334 12.68 -19.98 25.43
C ASP A 334 13.02 -18.87 26.43
N ASN A 335 13.98 -17.99 26.11
CA ASN A 335 14.33 -16.87 26.98
C ASN A 335 13.28 -15.74 26.93
N SER A 336 12.62 -15.57 25.79
CA SER A 336 11.61 -14.53 25.58
C SER A 336 10.28 -14.89 26.26
N LEU A 337 9.93 -16.18 26.28
CA LEU A 337 8.75 -16.70 26.96
C LEU A 337 8.92 -16.60 28.49
N GLN A 338 10.10 -16.93 29.03
CA GLN A 338 10.42 -16.75 30.46
C GLN A 338 10.33 -15.28 30.89
N HIS A 339 10.83 -14.34 30.08
CA HIS A 339 10.70 -12.91 30.39
C HIS A 339 9.26 -12.41 30.36
N MET A 340 8.40 -12.97 29.49
CA MET A 340 6.98 -12.61 29.44
C MET A 340 6.13 -13.31 30.50
N GLU A 341 6.48 -14.52 30.91
CA GLU A 341 5.88 -15.16 32.09
C GLU A 341 6.22 -14.37 33.35
N LEU A 342 7.47 -13.89 33.49
CA LEU A 342 7.88 -13.00 34.59
C LEU A 342 7.19 -11.63 34.53
N TYR A 343 7.03 -11.04 33.33
CA TYR A 343 6.37 -9.74 33.17
C TYR A 343 4.85 -9.82 33.38
N ASN A 344 4.19 -10.87 32.88
CA ASN A 344 2.77 -11.13 33.11
C ASN A 344 2.50 -11.57 34.55
N ALA A 345 3.39 -12.37 35.17
CA ALA A 345 3.33 -12.70 36.59
C ALA A 345 3.50 -11.44 37.46
N ALA A 346 4.40 -10.53 37.11
CA ALA A 346 4.57 -9.25 37.82
C ALA A 346 3.36 -8.30 37.67
N LEU A 347 2.71 -8.29 36.49
CA LEU A 347 1.46 -7.53 36.26
C LEU A 347 0.23 -8.16 36.94
N LEU A 348 0.23 -9.48 37.12
CA LEU A 348 -0.79 -10.20 37.89
C LEU A 348 -0.57 -10.03 39.40
N TYR A 349 0.68 -10.07 39.89
CA TYR A 349 1.01 -9.87 41.31
C TYR A 349 0.70 -8.44 41.78
N LYS A 350 1.01 -7.42 40.97
CA LYS A 350 0.64 -6.02 41.28
C LYS A 350 -0.86 -5.75 41.34
N LYS A 351 -1.70 -6.66 40.86
CA LYS A 351 -3.17 -6.56 40.96
C LYS A 351 -3.76 -7.31 42.16
N PHE A 352 -2.97 -8.13 42.85
CA PHE A 352 -3.43 -8.85 44.05
C PHE A 352 -3.00 -8.19 45.37
N ASP A 353 -1.94 -7.37 45.39
CA ASP A 353 -1.47 -6.67 46.61
C ASP A 353 -2.20 -5.35 46.97
N HIS A 354 -3.25 -5.00 46.23
CA HIS A 354 -4.12 -3.86 46.58
C HIS A 354 -5.59 -4.25 46.76
N ALA A 355 -5.84 -5.52 47.08
CA ALA A 355 -7.16 -6.03 47.43
C ALA A 355 -7.14 -6.94 48.66
N GLN A 356 -6.36 -6.58 49.69
CA GLN A 356 -6.61 -6.97 51.08
C GLN A 356 -6.66 -5.73 51.96
#